data_AF-I2JJR9-F1
#
_entry.id   AF-I2JJR9-F1
#
_cell.length_a   1.000
_cell.length_b   1.000
_cell.length_c   1.000
_cell.angle_alpha   90.00
_cell.angle_beta   90.00
_cell.angle_gamma   90.00
#
_symmetry.space_group_name_H-M   'P 1'
#
loop_
_entity.id
_entity.type
_entity.pdbx_description
1 polymer ?
#
loop_
_entity_poly.entity_id
_entity_poly.type
_entity_poly.pdbx_seq_one_letter_code
_entity_poly.pdbx_strand_id
1 'polypeptide(L)'
;MSEQLSHGPLGEQVDYPSQYDPSCLHPIVRQAGRDGLGLGDVLPFGGVDIWNAYELSCLNEQGKPLVACAEFRVPAQSPNIIESKSFKLYLNSFNQTRLSGLDAMAEMLRHDLSLAAGAEVQVAIYCPEDWPANYSIALPRGECIDGLDICPDSYQPSPSLLSANTGNVIEETLYSHLLRSRCPVTSQPDWASIEISYRGPRINQEGLLAYLVSFREHDDFHEQCVEQIFSDISRYCAPVRLTVYARYLRRGGLDINPWRSNDDLASPENRRGARQ
;
A
#
# COMPACT_ATOMS: atom_id res chain seq x y z
N MET A 1 18.24 21.83 8.59
CA MET A 1 18.83 20.59 9.14
C MET A 1 17.80 19.51 8.91
N SER A 2 18.01 18.62 7.94
CA SER A 2 17.13 17.49 7.68
C SER A 2 17.24 16.52 8.87
N GLU A 3 16.18 16.39 9.66
CA GLU A 3 16.06 15.25 10.56
C GLU A 3 16.13 13.99 9.70
N GLN A 4 17.16 13.18 9.91
CA GLN A 4 17.24 11.87 9.27
C GLN A 4 16.11 11.01 9.86
N LEU A 5 15.05 10.81 9.08
CA LEU A 5 14.06 9.77 9.35
C LEU A 5 14.82 8.43 9.52
N SER A 6 14.68 7.81 10.70
CA SER A 6 15.21 6.47 10.95
C SER A 6 14.45 5.47 10.08
N HIS A 7 15.08 5.06 8.98
CA HIS A 7 14.50 4.26 7.91
C HIS A 7 14.71 2.75 8.12
N GLY A 8 15.17 2.35 9.31
CA GLY A 8 15.43 0.96 9.65
C GLY A 8 16.49 0.33 8.73
N PRO A 9 16.42 -0.99 8.48
CA PRO A 9 17.46 -1.71 7.72
C PRO A 9 17.49 -1.36 6.22
N LEU A 10 16.53 -0.58 5.70
CA LEU A 10 16.40 -0.28 4.28
C LEU A 10 17.67 0.44 3.75
N GLY A 11 18.21 -0.01 2.61
CA GLY A 11 19.48 0.53 2.09
C GLY A 11 20.78 -0.01 2.73
N GLU A 12 20.72 -0.72 3.87
CA GLU A 12 21.91 -1.26 4.55
C GLU A 12 22.28 -2.72 4.13
N GLN A 13 23.53 -3.15 4.35
CA GLN A 13 23.88 -4.58 4.30
C GLN A 13 23.46 -5.23 5.64
N VAL A 14 22.59 -6.24 5.57
CA VAL A 14 22.03 -6.89 6.76
C VAL A 14 22.16 -8.41 6.63
N ASP A 15 22.58 -9.06 7.70
CA ASP A 15 22.62 -10.52 7.81
C ASP A 15 21.18 -11.06 7.94
N TYR A 16 20.87 -12.13 7.20
CA TYR A 16 19.55 -12.75 7.26
C TYR A 16 19.41 -13.55 8.57
N PRO A 17 18.34 -13.34 9.36
CA PRO A 17 18.10 -14.13 10.56
C PRO A 17 17.97 -15.61 10.20
N SER A 18 18.70 -16.48 10.92
CA SER A 18 18.64 -17.92 10.71
C SER A 18 17.54 -18.62 11.53
N GLN A 19 16.86 -17.89 12.40
CA GLN A 19 15.80 -18.33 13.32
C GLN A 19 14.80 -17.19 13.50
N TYR A 20 13.62 -17.51 14.01
CA TYR A 20 12.54 -16.56 14.27
C TYR A 20 13.01 -15.38 15.12
N ASP A 21 12.77 -14.18 14.62
CA ASP A 21 13.22 -12.94 15.26
C ASP A 21 12.25 -11.77 14.99
N PRO A 22 11.33 -11.47 15.92
CA PRO A 22 10.40 -10.35 15.79
C PRO A 22 11.08 -8.98 15.95
N SER A 23 12.31 -8.91 16.47
CA SER A 23 13.04 -7.64 16.61
C SER A 23 13.49 -7.04 15.28
N CYS A 24 13.38 -7.83 14.20
CA CYS A 24 13.59 -7.36 12.83
C CYS A 24 12.58 -6.31 12.38
N LEU A 25 11.38 -6.25 12.97
CA LEU A 25 10.32 -5.33 12.56
C LEU A 25 10.67 -3.89 12.92
N HIS A 26 10.67 -3.01 11.92
CA HIS A 26 10.91 -1.58 12.09
C HIS A 26 9.63 -0.79 11.82
N PRO A 27 8.97 -0.25 12.86
CA PRO A 27 7.80 0.60 12.68
C PRO A 27 8.22 2.01 12.24
N ILE A 28 7.45 2.61 11.34
CA ILE A 28 7.59 4.01 10.91
C ILE A 28 6.32 4.76 11.28
N VAL A 29 6.46 5.84 12.04
CA VAL A 29 5.34 6.66 12.52
C VAL A 29 4.63 7.33 11.35
N ARG A 30 3.32 7.10 11.20
CA ARG A 30 2.51 7.72 10.13
C ARG A 30 2.43 9.23 10.24
N GLN A 31 2.38 9.73 11.48
CA GLN A 31 2.15 11.15 11.74
C GLN A 31 3.22 12.04 11.09
N ALA A 32 4.47 11.58 11.04
CA ALA A 32 5.56 12.32 10.40
C ALA A 32 5.28 12.63 8.91
N GLY A 33 4.71 11.67 8.16
CA GLY A 33 4.30 11.89 6.77
C GLY A 33 3.01 12.73 6.67
N ARG A 34 2.06 12.47 7.57
CA ARG A 34 0.77 13.16 7.64
C ARG A 34 0.86 14.64 8.00
N ASP A 35 1.82 15.02 8.82
CA ASP A 35 2.11 16.42 9.15
C ASP A 35 2.43 17.23 7.88
N GLY A 36 3.18 16.64 6.94
CA GLY A 36 3.49 17.24 5.64
C GLY A 36 2.25 17.46 4.75
N LEU A 37 1.18 16.69 4.98
CA LEU A 37 -0.11 16.82 4.30
C LEU A 37 -1.10 17.69 5.08
N GLY A 38 -0.74 18.17 6.27
CA GLY A 38 -1.62 18.92 7.16
C GLY A 38 -2.72 18.06 7.80
N LEU A 39 -2.51 16.75 7.93
CA LEU A 39 -3.45 15.80 8.53
C LEU A 39 -3.17 15.65 10.02
N GLY A 40 -4.18 15.91 10.87
CA GLY A 40 -4.10 15.70 12.32
C GLY A 40 -4.64 14.35 12.77
N ASP A 41 -4.99 14.24 14.05
CA ASP A 41 -5.48 13.00 14.67
C ASP A 41 -6.80 12.50 14.06
N VAL A 42 -7.69 13.44 13.67
CA VAL A 42 -8.93 13.13 12.99
C VAL A 42 -8.66 13.09 11.49
N LEU A 43 -8.55 11.88 10.95
CA LEU A 43 -8.28 11.66 9.54
C LEU A 43 -9.55 11.89 8.70
N PRO A 44 -9.42 12.46 7.48
CA PRO A 44 -10.55 12.63 6.56
C PRO A 44 -10.96 11.33 5.85
N PHE A 45 -10.36 10.20 6.24
CA PHE A 45 -10.56 8.89 5.64
C PHE A 45 -10.47 7.76 6.68
N GLY A 46 -11.28 6.72 6.47
CA GLY A 46 -10.98 5.36 6.88
C GLY A 46 -9.95 4.73 5.93
N GLY A 47 -9.42 3.55 6.28
CA GLY A 47 -8.51 2.89 5.36
C GLY A 47 -7.81 1.64 5.88
N VAL A 48 -7.08 1.01 4.99
CA VAL A 48 -6.24 -0.16 5.28
C VAL A 48 -5.08 -0.21 4.29
N ASP A 49 -3.92 -0.64 4.75
CA ASP A 49 -2.81 -1.05 3.90
C ASP A 49 -2.85 -2.57 3.80
N ILE A 50 -3.14 -3.07 2.59
CA ILE A 50 -3.22 -4.50 2.33
C ILE A 50 -1.87 -4.95 1.78
N TRP A 51 -1.22 -5.88 2.48
CA TRP A 51 0.05 -6.45 2.06
C TRP A 51 -0.15 -7.88 1.57
N ASN A 52 0.56 -8.27 0.51
CA ASN A 52 0.65 -9.66 0.10
C ASN A 52 2.08 -10.15 0.21
N ALA A 53 2.29 -11.24 0.97
CA ALA A 53 3.55 -11.98 0.99
C ALA A 53 3.42 -13.22 0.12
N TYR A 54 4.32 -13.35 -0.86
CA TYR A 54 4.33 -14.47 -1.80
C TYR A 54 5.43 -15.50 -1.53
N GLU A 55 6.31 -15.20 -0.56
CA GLU A 55 7.49 -15.99 -0.21
C GLU A 55 7.38 -16.52 1.23
N LEU A 56 6.17 -16.79 1.72
CA LEU A 56 5.96 -17.24 3.10
C LEU A 56 6.34 -18.72 3.24
N SER A 57 7.30 -19.01 4.13
CA SER A 57 7.78 -20.37 4.37
C SER A 57 8.20 -20.58 5.83
N CYS A 58 8.02 -21.79 6.33
CA CYS A 58 8.55 -22.25 7.61
C CYS A 58 8.85 -23.75 7.57
N LEU A 59 9.30 -24.34 8.68
CA LEU A 59 9.43 -25.79 8.83
C LEU A 59 8.33 -26.32 9.74
N ASN A 60 7.79 -27.50 9.44
CA ASN A 60 6.98 -28.23 10.42
C ASN A 60 7.87 -28.83 11.54
N GLU A 61 7.26 -29.45 12.55
CA GLU A 61 7.99 -30.06 13.68
C GLU A 61 9.06 -31.08 13.24
N GLN A 62 8.84 -31.81 12.15
CA GLN A 62 9.77 -32.80 11.61
C GLN A 62 10.86 -32.15 10.73
N GLY A 63 10.74 -30.88 10.39
CA GLY A 63 11.73 -30.13 9.61
C GLY A 63 11.43 -30.13 8.11
N LYS A 64 10.24 -30.57 7.70
CA LYS A 64 9.76 -30.46 6.33
C LYS A 64 9.31 -29.03 6.07
N PRO A 65 9.75 -28.39 4.98
CA PRO A 65 9.26 -27.07 4.59
C PRO A 65 7.75 -27.05 4.36
N LEU A 66 7.10 -25.99 4.85
CA LEU A 66 5.74 -25.57 4.55
C LEU A 66 5.82 -24.27 3.78
N VAL A 67 4.99 -24.11 2.75
CA VAL A 67 4.92 -22.92 1.92
C VAL A 67 3.48 -22.41 1.86
N ALA A 68 3.33 -21.09 1.82
CA ALA A 68 2.04 -20.44 1.68
C ALA A 68 2.22 -19.06 1.03
N CYS A 69 1.10 -18.41 0.72
CA CYS A 69 1.06 -16.97 0.56
C CYS A 69 0.27 -16.38 1.74
N ALA A 70 0.43 -15.09 2.03
CA ALA A 70 -0.35 -14.44 3.08
C ALA A 70 -0.83 -13.05 2.68
N GLU A 71 -1.97 -12.68 3.24
CA GLU A 71 -2.55 -11.35 3.20
C GLU A 71 -2.49 -10.75 4.61
N PHE A 72 -2.03 -9.50 4.70
CA PHE A 72 -2.04 -8.73 5.94
C PHE A 72 -2.85 -7.45 5.74
N ARG A 73 -3.69 -7.10 6.70
CA ARG A 73 -4.48 -5.86 6.69
C ARG A 73 -4.08 -5.01 7.87
N VAL A 74 -3.32 -3.94 7.61
CA VAL A 74 -2.89 -2.96 8.61
C VAL A 74 -3.86 -1.77 8.55
N PRO A 75 -4.61 -1.46 9.63
CA PRO A 75 -5.53 -0.32 9.61
C PRO A 75 -4.82 1.00 9.31
N ALA A 76 -5.42 1.88 8.50
CA ALA A 76 -4.83 3.21 8.25
C ALA A 76 -4.78 4.07 9.52
N GLN A 77 -5.56 3.73 10.55
CA GLN A 77 -5.56 4.37 11.86
C GLN A 77 -4.42 3.88 12.76
N SER A 78 -3.63 2.87 12.34
CA SER A 78 -2.47 2.43 13.11
C SER A 78 -1.47 3.58 13.30
N PRO A 79 -0.87 3.75 14.48
CA PRO A 79 0.18 4.75 14.69
C PRO A 79 1.36 4.61 13.72
N ASN A 80 1.68 3.37 13.34
CA ASN A 80 2.83 3.05 12.51
C ASN A 80 2.45 2.28 11.24
N ILE A 81 3.15 2.55 10.14
CA ILE A 81 3.36 1.56 9.07
C ILE A 81 4.53 0.64 9.45
N ILE A 82 4.70 -0.46 8.72
CA ILE A 82 5.81 -1.39 8.89
C ILE A 82 6.76 -1.22 7.70
N GLU A 83 8.05 -0.99 7.96
CA GLU A 83 9.04 -0.83 6.89
C GLU A 83 9.21 -2.14 6.09
N SER A 84 9.07 -2.07 4.76
CA SER A 84 9.00 -3.22 3.87
C SER A 84 10.18 -4.21 3.95
N LYS A 85 11.42 -3.75 4.07
CA LYS A 85 12.61 -4.61 4.17
C LYS A 85 12.69 -5.26 5.55
N SER A 86 12.38 -4.52 6.61
CA SER A 86 12.26 -5.03 7.97
C SER A 86 11.23 -6.16 8.04
N PHE A 87 10.08 -5.98 7.37
CA PHE A 87 9.04 -7.00 7.27
C PHE A 87 9.53 -8.22 6.49
N LYS A 88 10.23 -8.01 5.37
CA LYS A 88 10.87 -9.11 4.63
C LYS A 88 11.84 -9.92 5.50
N LEU A 89 12.71 -9.25 6.26
CA LEU A 89 13.68 -9.91 7.13
C LEU A 89 12.98 -10.71 8.23
N TYR A 90 11.94 -10.14 8.82
CA TYR A 90 11.07 -10.81 9.78
C TYR A 90 10.42 -12.07 9.18
N LEU A 91 9.83 -12.00 7.98
CA LEU A 91 9.26 -13.18 7.32
C LEU A 91 10.33 -14.24 7.03
N ASN A 92 11.52 -13.84 6.59
CA ASN A 92 12.62 -14.79 6.35
C ASN A 92 13.12 -15.49 7.61
N SER A 93 12.96 -14.87 8.79
CA SER A 93 13.30 -15.47 10.07
C SER A 93 12.53 -16.78 10.34
N PHE A 94 11.36 -16.94 9.71
CA PHE A 94 10.57 -18.16 9.81
C PHE A 94 11.09 -19.31 8.94
N ASN A 95 11.88 -19.05 7.90
CA ASN A 95 12.24 -20.04 6.88
C ASN A 95 12.88 -21.31 7.46
N GLN A 96 13.65 -21.17 8.55
CA GLN A 96 14.31 -22.28 9.25
C GLN A 96 13.75 -22.54 10.66
N THR A 97 12.62 -21.89 10.98
CA THR A 97 11.94 -22.03 12.27
C THR A 97 10.95 -23.19 12.19
N ARG A 98 11.01 -24.09 13.18
CA ARG A 98 10.08 -25.21 13.32
C ARG A 98 8.83 -24.76 14.07
N LEU A 99 7.67 -24.97 13.47
CA LEU A 99 6.35 -24.66 14.02
C LEU A 99 5.45 -25.91 13.98
N SER A 100 4.41 -25.90 14.82
CA SER A 100 3.37 -26.94 14.84
C SER A 100 2.48 -26.90 13.60
N GLY A 101 2.46 -25.80 12.86
CA GLY A 101 1.72 -25.63 11.61
C GLY A 101 1.62 -24.16 11.19
N LEU A 102 0.92 -23.92 10.07
CA LEU A 102 0.68 -22.56 9.57
C LEU A 102 -0.25 -21.74 10.47
N ASP A 103 -1.16 -22.38 11.21
CA ASP A 103 -2.01 -21.66 12.18
C ASP A 103 -1.18 -21.02 13.30
N ALA A 104 -0.16 -21.74 13.81
CA ALA A 104 0.76 -21.18 14.80
C ALA A 104 1.57 -20.01 14.22
N MET A 105 1.96 -20.10 12.94
CA MET A 105 2.61 -19.00 12.23
C MET A 105 1.68 -17.78 12.11
N ALA A 106 0.41 -17.99 11.74
CA ALA A 106 -0.59 -16.91 11.62
C ALA A 106 -0.76 -16.16 12.94
N GLU A 107 -0.83 -16.88 14.07
CA GLU A 107 -0.94 -16.26 15.39
C GLU A 107 0.28 -15.42 15.78
N MET A 108 1.49 -15.90 15.49
CA MET A 108 2.73 -15.16 15.72
C MET A 108 2.78 -13.89 14.86
N LEU A 109 2.52 -14.03 13.55
CA LEU A 109 2.45 -12.90 12.61
C LEU A 109 1.43 -11.86 13.08
N ARG A 110 0.22 -12.29 13.47
CA ARG A 110 -0.84 -11.41 13.97
C ARG A 110 -0.38 -10.66 15.22
N HIS A 111 0.24 -11.35 16.17
CA HIS A 111 0.73 -10.74 17.41
C HIS A 111 1.82 -9.69 17.14
N ASP A 112 2.89 -10.08 16.46
CA ASP A 112 4.07 -9.22 16.30
C ASP A 112 3.80 -8.02 15.40
N LEU A 113 3.07 -8.21 14.30
CA LEU A 113 2.72 -7.12 13.39
C LEU A 113 1.75 -6.15 14.06
N SER A 114 0.85 -6.63 14.93
CA SER A 114 -0.03 -5.75 15.71
C SER A 114 0.76 -4.90 16.71
N LEU A 115 1.78 -5.49 17.35
CA LEU A 115 2.68 -4.74 18.23
C LEU A 115 3.47 -3.68 17.47
N ALA A 116 4.02 -4.02 16.31
CA ALA A 116 4.77 -3.06 15.47
C ALA A 116 3.87 -1.93 14.94
N ALA A 117 2.69 -2.26 14.42
CA ALA A 117 1.74 -1.28 13.89
C ALA A 117 1.14 -0.39 14.99
N GLY A 118 1.03 -0.90 16.22
CA GLY A 118 0.31 -0.27 17.32
C GLY A 118 -1.22 -0.38 17.19
N ALA A 119 -1.70 -1.31 16.37
CA ALA A 119 -3.12 -1.58 16.13
C ALA A 119 -3.29 -3.04 15.70
N GLU A 120 -4.50 -3.59 15.81
CA GLU A 120 -4.77 -4.98 15.39
C GLU A 120 -4.57 -5.15 13.88
N VAL A 121 -3.63 -6.01 13.50
CA VAL A 121 -3.37 -6.43 12.12
C VAL A 121 -4.08 -7.74 11.84
N GLN A 122 -4.87 -7.80 10.77
CA GLN A 122 -5.49 -9.06 10.35
C GLN A 122 -4.51 -9.85 9.48
N VAL A 123 -4.50 -11.17 9.63
CA VAL A 123 -3.61 -12.08 8.91
C VAL A 123 -4.43 -13.23 8.34
N ALA A 124 -4.27 -13.50 7.05
CA ALA A 124 -4.79 -14.69 6.38
C ALA A 124 -3.66 -15.41 5.67
N ILE A 125 -3.55 -16.73 5.86
CA ILE A 125 -2.57 -17.59 5.19
C ILE A 125 -3.32 -18.49 4.21
N TYR A 126 -2.81 -18.57 2.98
CA TYR A 126 -3.37 -19.34 1.88
C TYR A 126 -2.39 -20.43 1.45
N CYS A 127 -2.81 -21.68 1.60
CA CYS A 127 -2.06 -22.86 1.18
C CYS A 127 -2.12 -23.02 -0.36
N PRO A 128 -1.24 -23.85 -0.97
CA PRO A 128 -1.24 -24.07 -2.41
C PRO A 128 -2.60 -24.41 -3.02
N GLU A 129 -3.45 -25.10 -2.27
CA GLU A 129 -4.80 -25.48 -2.67
C GLU A 129 -5.75 -24.28 -2.80
N ASP A 130 -5.50 -23.20 -2.04
CA ASP A 130 -6.30 -21.97 -2.03
C ASP A 130 -5.90 -20.99 -3.13
N TRP A 131 -4.70 -21.13 -3.71
CA TRP A 131 -4.15 -20.14 -4.64
C TRP A 131 -4.99 -19.88 -5.88
N PRO A 132 -5.59 -20.88 -6.55
CA PRO A 132 -6.41 -20.63 -7.73
C PRO A 132 -7.60 -19.70 -7.46
N ALA A 133 -8.16 -19.74 -6.25
CA ALA A 133 -9.29 -18.91 -5.86
C ALA A 133 -8.88 -17.50 -5.39
N ASN A 134 -7.69 -17.37 -4.79
CA ASN A 134 -7.26 -16.12 -4.12
C ASN A 134 -6.24 -15.31 -4.93
N TYR A 135 -5.53 -15.91 -5.88
CA TYR A 135 -4.45 -15.27 -6.64
C TYR A 135 -4.71 -15.18 -8.15
N SER A 136 -5.97 -15.19 -8.58
CA SER A 136 -6.32 -14.93 -9.98
C SER A 136 -6.01 -13.48 -10.39
N ILE A 137 -5.58 -13.27 -11.64
CA ILE A 137 -5.40 -11.92 -12.18
C ILE A 137 -6.78 -11.27 -12.40
N ALA A 138 -6.96 -10.06 -11.87
CA ALA A 138 -8.14 -9.24 -12.08
C ALA A 138 -7.80 -7.95 -12.83
N LEU A 139 -8.80 -7.45 -13.57
CA LEU A 139 -8.76 -6.12 -14.17
C LEU A 139 -9.26 -5.08 -13.15
N PRO A 140 -8.74 -3.83 -13.17
CA PRO A 140 -9.31 -2.74 -12.41
C PRO A 140 -10.77 -2.47 -12.79
N ARG A 141 -11.51 -1.81 -11.90
CA ARG A 141 -12.88 -1.40 -12.18
C ARG A 141 -12.88 0.02 -12.74
N GLY A 142 -13.91 0.34 -13.52
CA GLY A 142 -14.13 1.69 -14.04
C GLY A 142 -13.56 1.92 -15.45
N GLU A 143 -13.29 3.19 -15.75
CA GLU A 143 -12.76 3.65 -17.04
C GLU A 143 -11.25 3.91 -16.95
N CYS A 144 -10.49 3.39 -17.92
CA CYS A 144 -9.07 3.65 -18.03
C CYS A 144 -8.84 5.05 -18.60
N ILE A 145 -8.10 5.91 -17.88
CA ILE A 145 -7.75 7.26 -18.37
C ILE A 145 -6.40 7.32 -19.07
N ASP A 146 -5.65 6.21 -19.17
CA ASP A 146 -4.29 6.18 -19.72
C ASP A 146 -4.19 6.55 -21.21
N GLY A 147 -5.30 6.51 -21.94
CA GLY A 147 -5.37 6.84 -23.37
C GLY A 147 -5.50 8.33 -23.67
N LEU A 148 -5.58 9.19 -22.66
CA LEU A 148 -5.70 10.64 -22.84
C LEU A 148 -4.35 11.27 -23.21
N ASP A 149 -4.39 12.21 -24.15
CA ASP A 149 -3.21 12.96 -24.58
C ASP A 149 -2.88 14.06 -23.56
N ILE A 150 -1.75 13.92 -22.88
CA ILE A 150 -1.23 14.93 -21.94
C ILE A 150 0.22 15.29 -22.27
N CYS A 151 0.62 16.50 -21.89
CA CYS A 151 2.01 16.98 -22.00
C CYS A 151 2.48 17.44 -20.62
N PRO A 152 3.09 16.55 -19.80
CA PRO A 152 3.59 16.92 -18.48
C PRO A 152 4.77 17.89 -18.57
N ASP A 153 4.66 19.05 -17.91
CA ASP A 153 5.74 20.04 -17.82
C ASP A 153 6.65 19.81 -16.60
N SER A 154 6.25 18.94 -15.67
CA SER A 154 6.96 18.60 -14.44
C SER A 154 6.65 17.16 -13.99
N TYR A 155 7.61 16.55 -13.30
CA TYR A 155 7.47 15.24 -12.64
C TYR A 155 7.57 15.32 -11.12
N GLN A 156 7.06 16.44 -10.58
CA GLN A 156 6.83 16.62 -9.15
C GLN A 156 5.34 16.84 -8.88
N PRO A 157 4.76 16.27 -7.79
CA PRO A 157 3.34 16.37 -7.49
C PRO A 157 2.83 17.81 -7.55
N SER A 158 1.84 18.04 -8.41
CA SER A 158 1.29 19.38 -8.64
C SER A 158 -0.24 19.38 -8.48
N PRO A 159 -0.76 19.64 -7.27
CA PRO A 159 -2.19 19.61 -7.00
C PRO A 159 -3.00 20.61 -7.83
N SER A 160 -2.37 21.67 -8.36
CA SER A 160 -3.03 22.65 -9.23
C SER A 160 -3.46 22.09 -10.59
N LEU A 161 -3.02 20.88 -10.96
CA LEU A 161 -3.51 20.16 -12.13
C LEU A 161 -4.92 19.59 -11.91
N LEU A 162 -5.35 19.47 -10.65
CA LEU A 162 -6.68 18.96 -10.29
C LEU A 162 -7.73 20.06 -10.41
N SER A 163 -8.83 19.72 -11.07
CA SER A 163 -10.02 20.56 -11.16
C SER A 163 -11.27 19.70 -11.38
N ALA A 164 -12.43 20.24 -11.02
CA ALA A 164 -13.70 19.58 -11.25
C ALA A 164 -14.79 20.57 -11.70
N ASN A 165 -15.71 20.08 -12.53
CA ASN A 165 -16.87 20.84 -13.00
C ASN A 165 -18.00 20.75 -11.96
N THR A 166 -18.24 21.88 -11.27
CA THR A 166 -19.25 21.99 -10.20
C THR A 166 -20.70 21.93 -10.69
N GLY A 167 -20.95 22.01 -12.00
CA GLY A 167 -22.29 21.97 -12.57
C GLY A 167 -22.97 20.60 -12.55
N ASN A 168 -22.20 19.51 -12.43
CA ASN A 168 -22.71 18.14 -12.50
C ASN A 168 -22.17 17.28 -11.36
N VAL A 169 -23.06 16.71 -10.55
CA VAL A 169 -22.70 15.65 -9.60
C VAL A 169 -22.84 14.30 -10.29
N ILE A 170 -21.75 13.55 -10.35
CA ILE A 170 -21.71 12.22 -10.94
C ILE A 170 -21.19 11.21 -9.92
N GLU A 171 -21.32 9.94 -10.26
CA GLU A 171 -20.68 8.82 -9.58
C GLU A 171 -19.96 7.99 -10.64
N GLU A 172 -18.64 7.93 -10.55
CA GLU A 172 -17.81 7.21 -11.52
C GLU A 172 -16.58 6.60 -10.85
N THR A 173 -15.98 5.63 -11.53
CA THR A 173 -14.70 5.02 -11.15
C THR A 173 -13.76 5.17 -12.32
N LEU A 174 -12.58 5.74 -12.05
CA LEU A 174 -11.49 5.93 -13.01
C LEU A 174 -10.28 5.10 -12.54
N TYR A 175 -9.48 4.62 -13.48
CA TYR A 175 -8.21 3.99 -13.13
C TYR A 175 -7.08 4.33 -14.09
N SER A 176 -5.87 4.22 -13.60
CA SER A 176 -4.63 4.40 -14.37
C SER A 176 -3.59 3.34 -14.00
N HIS A 177 -2.84 2.85 -14.98
CA HIS A 177 -1.68 1.98 -14.77
C HIS A 177 -0.35 2.76 -14.74
N LEU A 178 -0.39 4.08 -14.83
CA LEU A 178 0.77 4.95 -15.05
C LEU A 178 1.35 5.54 -13.76
N LEU A 179 0.77 5.24 -12.60
CA LEU A 179 1.32 5.68 -11.31
C LEU A 179 2.71 5.08 -11.10
N ARG A 180 3.68 5.96 -10.91
CA ARG A 180 5.06 5.63 -10.56
C ARG A 180 5.56 6.67 -9.57
N SER A 181 6.28 6.23 -8.56
CA SER A 181 7.04 7.07 -7.62
C SER A 181 8.44 6.47 -7.42
N ARG A 182 9.17 6.94 -6.42
CA ARG A 182 10.45 6.39 -6.00
C ARG A 182 10.43 6.15 -4.50
N CYS A 183 11.12 5.10 -4.07
CA CYS A 183 11.29 4.84 -2.65
C CYS A 183 12.24 5.89 -2.05
N PRO A 184 11.86 6.56 -0.95
CA PRO A 184 12.62 7.66 -0.38
C PRO A 184 13.99 7.25 0.16
N VAL A 185 14.21 5.95 0.37
CA VAL A 185 15.44 5.41 0.95
C VAL A 185 16.38 4.83 -0.10
N THR A 186 15.84 4.09 -1.08
CA THR A 186 16.64 3.38 -2.08
C THR A 186 16.67 4.07 -3.45
N SER A 187 15.83 5.09 -3.65
CA SER A 187 15.58 5.74 -4.95
C SER A 187 15.11 4.79 -6.07
N GLN A 188 14.78 3.54 -5.74
CA GLN A 188 14.29 2.58 -6.72
C GLN A 188 12.87 2.97 -7.19
N PRO A 189 12.50 2.67 -8.45
CA PRO A 189 11.21 3.03 -9.01
C PRO A 189 10.07 2.15 -8.47
N ASP A 190 9.05 2.78 -7.88
CA ASP A 190 7.83 2.12 -7.42
C ASP A 190 6.75 2.26 -8.49
N TRP A 191 6.02 1.18 -8.77
CA TRP A 191 5.06 1.09 -9.85
C TRP A 191 3.71 0.66 -9.31
N ALA A 192 2.63 1.30 -9.74
CA ALA A 192 1.28 0.95 -9.32
C ALA A 192 0.27 1.05 -10.46
N SER A 193 -0.85 0.37 -10.25
CA SER A 193 -2.12 0.83 -10.82
C SER A 193 -2.93 1.48 -9.71
N ILE A 194 -3.70 2.51 -10.03
CA ILE A 194 -4.52 3.26 -9.08
C ILE A 194 -5.96 3.33 -9.57
N GLU A 195 -6.90 3.06 -8.67
CA GLU A 195 -8.34 3.18 -8.88
C GLU A 195 -8.87 4.32 -8.00
N ILE A 196 -9.68 5.19 -8.59
CA ILE A 196 -10.29 6.36 -7.94
C ILE A 196 -11.80 6.27 -8.18
N SER A 197 -12.54 5.93 -7.14
CA SER A 197 -14.00 5.91 -7.16
C SER A 197 -14.53 7.10 -6.39
N TYR A 198 -15.44 7.87 -6.96
CA TYR A 198 -15.94 9.06 -6.29
C TYR A 198 -17.38 9.40 -6.67
N ARG A 199 -18.04 10.14 -5.78
CA ARG A 199 -19.31 10.83 -6.04
C ARG A 199 -19.17 12.32 -5.75
N GLY A 200 -19.36 13.16 -6.75
CA GLY A 200 -19.15 14.60 -6.61
C GLY A 200 -19.11 15.34 -7.95
N PRO A 201 -18.62 16.60 -7.95
CA PRO A 201 -18.30 17.34 -9.17
C PRO A 201 -17.44 16.52 -10.12
N ARG A 202 -17.78 16.49 -11.42
CA ARG A 202 -17.00 15.71 -12.41
C ARG A 202 -15.55 16.22 -12.48
N ILE A 203 -14.60 15.37 -12.12
CA ILE A 203 -13.17 15.64 -12.18
C ILE A 203 -12.72 15.74 -13.65
N ASN A 204 -11.86 16.71 -13.96
CA ASN A 204 -11.20 16.78 -15.26
C ASN A 204 -10.19 15.62 -15.38
N GLN A 205 -10.49 14.66 -16.28
CA GLN A 205 -9.71 13.43 -16.40
C GLN A 205 -8.28 13.66 -16.94
N GLU A 206 -8.07 14.62 -17.85
CA GLU A 206 -6.73 14.96 -18.36
C GLU A 206 -5.84 15.54 -17.25
N GLY A 207 -6.39 16.46 -16.45
CA GLY A 207 -5.73 17.05 -15.28
C GLY A 207 -5.46 16.03 -14.19
N LEU A 208 -6.39 15.09 -13.96
CA LEU A 208 -6.17 13.96 -13.06
C LEU A 208 -5.04 13.05 -13.56
N LEU A 209 -5.01 12.70 -14.84
CA LEU A 209 -3.92 11.88 -15.39
C LEU A 209 -2.57 12.60 -15.27
N ALA A 210 -2.52 13.89 -15.65
CA ALA A 210 -1.31 14.70 -15.52
C ALA A 210 -0.83 14.79 -14.06
N TYR A 211 -1.76 14.94 -13.11
CA TYR A 211 -1.47 14.90 -11.68
C TYR A 211 -0.87 13.55 -11.26
N LEU A 212 -1.46 12.42 -11.65
CA LEU A 212 -0.92 11.09 -11.33
C LEU A 212 0.48 10.86 -11.94
N VAL A 213 0.69 11.32 -13.18
CA VAL A 213 2.00 11.25 -13.85
C VAL A 213 3.04 12.17 -13.19
N SER A 214 2.61 13.25 -12.53
CA SER A 214 3.52 14.14 -11.82
C SER A 214 4.20 13.49 -10.60
N PHE A 215 3.75 12.33 -10.12
CA PHE A 215 4.44 11.56 -9.07
C PHE A 215 5.71 10.85 -9.56
N ARG A 216 6.00 10.85 -10.86
CA ARG A 216 7.00 9.99 -11.51
C ARG A 216 8.41 10.09 -10.91
N GLU A 217 8.81 11.23 -10.38
CA GLU A 217 10.10 11.43 -9.70
C GLU A 217 9.95 11.82 -8.22
N HIS A 218 8.76 11.64 -7.67
CA HIS A 218 8.47 11.90 -6.26
C HIS A 218 9.00 10.79 -5.37
N ASP A 219 9.66 11.16 -4.30
CA ASP A 219 10.18 10.24 -3.29
C ASP A 219 9.16 10.12 -2.15
N ASP A 220 8.50 8.97 -2.04
CA ASP A 220 7.50 8.77 -0.99
C ASP A 220 7.22 7.29 -0.69
N PHE A 221 6.73 7.01 0.51
CA PHE A 221 6.19 5.70 0.82
C PHE A 221 4.86 5.48 0.10
N HIS A 222 4.54 4.22 -0.21
CA HIS A 222 3.33 3.84 -0.93
C HIS A 222 2.07 4.39 -0.25
N GLU A 223 2.00 4.22 1.06
CA GLU A 223 0.91 4.63 1.94
C GLU A 223 0.72 6.15 1.90
N GLN A 224 1.82 6.89 2.03
CA GLN A 224 1.81 8.35 2.06
C GLN A 224 1.45 8.93 0.68
N CYS A 225 1.93 8.32 -0.41
CA CYS A 225 1.56 8.72 -1.76
C CYS A 225 0.04 8.63 -1.99
N VAL A 226 -0.60 7.56 -1.50
CA VAL A 226 -2.06 7.42 -1.58
C VAL A 226 -2.80 8.40 -0.67
N GLU A 227 -2.28 8.66 0.54
CA GLU A 227 -2.85 9.67 1.45
C GLU A 227 -2.77 11.08 0.84
N GLN A 228 -1.67 11.40 0.14
CA GLN A 228 -1.53 12.65 -0.59
C GLN A 228 -2.54 12.77 -1.73
N ILE A 229 -2.65 11.74 -2.58
CA ILE A 229 -3.62 11.71 -3.69
C ILE A 229 -5.05 11.87 -3.18
N PHE A 230 -5.40 11.19 -2.10
CA PHE A 230 -6.71 11.34 -1.46
C PHE A 230 -6.94 12.79 -0.99
N SER A 231 -5.96 13.36 -0.29
CA SER A 231 -6.05 14.70 0.31
C SER A 231 -6.15 15.78 -0.76
N ASP A 232 -5.36 15.68 -1.83
CA ASP A 232 -5.36 16.63 -2.94
C ASP A 232 -6.68 16.56 -3.71
N ILE A 233 -7.18 15.38 -4.06
CA ILE A 233 -8.48 15.24 -4.72
C ILE A 233 -9.61 15.77 -3.83
N SER A 234 -9.57 15.45 -2.53
CA SER A 234 -10.56 15.96 -1.57
C SER A 234 -10.58 17.50 -1.53
N ARG A 235 -9.40 18.12 -1.55
CA ARG A 235 -9.25 19.58 -1.47
C ARG A 235 -9.60 20.30 -2.77
N TYR A 236 -9.15 19.80 -3.91
CA TYR A 236 -9.26 20.49 -5.20
C TYR A 236 -10.50 20.13 -6.00
N CYS A 237 -11.06 18.93 -5.79
CA CYS A 237 -12.24 18.45 -6.49
C CYS A 237 -13.50 18.38 -5.61
N ALA A 238 -13.34 18.43 -4.28
CA ALA A 238 -14.42 18.41 -3.29
C ALA A 238 -15.51 17.33 -3.53
N PRO A 239 -15.14 16.06 -3.79
CA PRO A 239 -16.12 14.98 -3.87
C PRO A 239 -16.80 14.76 -2.51
N VAL A 240 -18.07 14.37 -2.54
CA VAL A 240 -18.83 14.01 -1.33
C VAL A 240 -18.38 12.62 -0.83
N ARG A 241 -18.09 11.71 -1.76
CA ARG A 241 -17.49 10.40 -1.47
C ARG A 241 -16.26 10.20 -2.34
N LEU A 242 -15.19 9.68 -1.76
CA LEU A 242 -13.93 9.39 -2.44
C LEU A 242 -13.34 8.11 -1.86
N THR A 243 -12.88 7.26 -2.76
CA THR A 243 -12.05 6.09 -2.47
C THR A 243 -10.87 6.13 -3.43
N VAL A 244 -9.66 6.05 -2.87
CA VAL A 244 -8.41 5.93 -3.63
C VAL A 244 -7.76 4.61 -3.25
N TYR A 245 -7.47 3.78 -4.25
CA TYR A 245 -6.85 2.48 -4.06
C TYR A 245 -5.66 2.30 -5.00
N ALA A 246 -4.44 2.29 -4.47
CA ALA A 246 -3.27 1.94 -5.26
C ALA A 246 -2.85 0.50 -5.00
N ARG A 247 -2.42 -0.18 -6.07
CA ARG A 247 -1.93 -1.55 -6.05
C ARG A 247 -0.52 -1.57 -6.61
N TYR A 248 0.47 -1.56 -5.71
CA TYR A 248 1.87 -1.51 -6.10
C TYR A 248 2.41 -2.89 -6.49
N LEU A 249 3.47 -2.88 -7.28
CA LEU A 249 4.25 -4.05 -7.61
C LEU A 249 5.07 -4.51 -6.41
N ARG A 250 5.32 -5.82 -6.32
CA ARG A 250 6.11 -6.36 -5.23
C ARG A 250 7.59 -5.94 -5.27
N ARG A 251 8.18 -5.81 -4.09
CA ARG A 251 9.64 -5.78 -3.90
C ARG A 251 10.03 -6.82 -2.88
N GLY A 252 10.98 -7.69 -3.26
CA GLY A 252 11.48 -8.73 -2.37
C GLY A 252 10.38 -9.63 -1.78
N GLY A 253 9.42 -10.04 -2.62
CA GLY A 253 8.36 -10.97 -2.23
C GLY A 253 7.13 -10.36 -1.57
N LEU A 254 7.11 -9.03 -1.37
CA LEU A 254 6.03 -8.29 -0.70
C LEU A 254 5.48 -7.17 -1.59
N ASP A 255 4.16 -7.09 -1.75
CA ASP A 255 3.49 -5.91 -2.29
C ASP A 255 2.66 -5.18 -1.22
N ILE A 256 2.36 -3.90 -1.49
CA ILE A 256 1.61 -3.00 -0.60
C ILE A 256 0.49 -2.37 -1.43
N ASN A 257 -0.72 -2.38 -0.89
CA ASN A 257 -1.91 -1.88 -1.57
C ASN A 257 -2.67 -0.94 -0.62
N PRO A 258 -2.26 0.33 -0.51
CA PRO A 258 -2.93 1.29 0.35
C PRO A 258 -4.30 1.66 -0.21
N TRP A 259 -5.32 1.54 0.63
CA TRP A 259 -6.70 1.92 0.35
C TRP A 259 -7.16 2.98 1.34
N ARG A 260 -7.69 4.10 0.84
CA ARG A 260 -8.19 5.23 1.64
C ARG A 260 -9.58 5.62 1.14
N SER A 261 -10.53 5.80 2.06
CA SER A 261 -11.91 6.11 1.70
C SER A 261 -12.62 6.92 2.77
N ASN A 262 -13.52 7.83 2.39
CA ASN A 262 -14.50 8.42 3.31
C ASN A 262 -15.93 7.84 3.13
N ASP A 263 -16.08 6.80 2.32
CA ASP A 263 -17.33 6.03 2.23
C ASP A 263 -17.26 4.84 3.21
N ASP A 264 -18.03 4.95 4.30
CA ASP A 264 -18.13 3.93 5.36
C ASP A 264 -18.72 2.59 4.89
N LEU A 265 -19.39 2.58 3.74
CA LEU A 265 -19.95 1.36 3.13
C LEU A 265 -18.95 0.66 2.20
N ALA A 266 -17.88 1.34 1.80
CA ALA A 266 -16.90 0.79 0.90
C ALA A 266 -15.93 -0.14 1.62
N SER A 267 -15.56 -1.24 0.97
CA SER A 267 -14.54 -2.16 1.47
C SER A 267 -13.62 -2.62 0.34
N PRO A 268 -12.30 -2.74 0.58
CA PRO A 268 -11.37 -3.17 -0.45
C PRO A 268 -11.37 -4.68 -0.64
N GLU A 269 -11.59 -5.10 -1.88
CA GLU A 269 -11.28 -6.44 -2.35
C GLU A 269 -9.80 -6.57 -2.68
N ASN A 270 -9.18 -7.67 -2.28
CA ASN A 270 -7.77 -7.92 -2.57
C ASN A 270 -7.58 -8.80 -3.82
N ARG A 271 -7.76 -8.21 -5.01
CA ARG A 271 -7.56 -8.94 -6.28
C ARG A 271 -6.25 -8.55 -6.96
N ARG A 272 -5.36 -9.52 -7.20
CA ARG A 272 -4.06 -9.28 -7.84
C ARG A 272 -4.20 -8.75 -9.27
N GLY A 273 -3.52 -7.64 -9.59
CA GLY A 273 -3.38 -7.14 -10.95
C GLY A 273 -2.28 -7.86 -11.74
N ALA A 274 -2.26 -7.71 -13.07
CA ALA A 274 -1.36 -8.48 -13.95
C ALA A 274 0.14 -8.28 -13.69
N ARG A 275 0.55 -7.13 -13.13
CA ARG A 275 1.96 -6.78 -12.89
C ARG A 275 2.44 -7.07 -11.47
N GLN A 276 1.53 -7.34 -10.53
CA GLN A 276 1.84 -7.41 -9.09
C GLN A 276 2.64 -8.65 -8.70
#